data_AF-A0A8J2PCF5-F1
#
_entry.id   AF-A0A8J2PCF5-F1
#
_cell.length_a   1.000
_cell.length_b   1.000
_cell.length_c   1.000
_cell.angle_alpha   90.00
_cell.angle_beta   90.00
_cell.angle_gamma   90.00
#
_symmetry.space_group_name_H-M   'P 1'
#
loop_
_entity.id
_entity.type
_entity.pdbx_description
1 polymer ?
#
loop_
_entity_poly.entity_id
_entity_poly.type
_entity_poly.pdbx_seq_one_letter_code
_entity_poly.pdbx_strand_id
1 'polypeptide(L)'
;KGLRPDEYKVVEKYLQEKDPSATFRRIYDSFFDKSPEIFPAERFDIEFVSNSNPGTWWNCMRKYGTVPTELIELLSKLYKCPPGTAAIERIFSLFAIIQTKTRNRLAQKRLDKLAFVNRYLRSMEANDASKMNDNEHLTLSSIIIPTVQVEEVAEFEELYDGEDMPESDDEILSD
;
A
#
# COMPACT_ATOMS: atom_id res chain seq x y z
N LYS A 1 -19.59 -14.22 -9.72
CA LYS A 1 -20.15 -14.74 -11.00
C LYS A 1 -19.00 -15.39 -11.74
N GLY A 2 -19.09 -16.70 -12.02
CA GLY A 2 -18.07 -17.40 -12.81
C GLY A 2 -18.15 -17.05 -14.29
N LEU A 3 -17.15 -17.47 -15.06
CA LEU A 3 -17.16 -17.36 -16.52
C LEU A 3 -18.26 -18.24 -17.12
N ARG A 4 -18.74 -17.89 -18.32
CA ARG A 4 -19.65 -18.73 -19.10
C ARG A 4 -18.88 -19.89 -19.75
N PRO A 5 -19.53 -21.03 -20.05
CA PRO A 5 -18.89 -22.18 -20.70
C PRO A 5 -18.10 -21.83 -21.97
N ASP A 6 -18.59 -20.88 -22.77
CA ASP A 6 -17.92 -20.44 -23.99
C ASP A 6 -16.68 -19.58 -23.72
N GLU A 7 -16.70 -18.81 -22.63
CA GLU A 7 -15.57 -17.99 -22.19
C GLU A 7 -14.44 -18.87 -21.65
N TYR A 8 -14.76 -19.97 -20.96
CA TYR A 8 -13.77 -20.95 -20.52
C TYR A 8 -12.98 -21.52 -21.70
N LYS A 9 -13.64 -21.88 -22.80
CA LYS A 9 -12.96 -22.40 -24.01
C LYS A 9 -11.99 -21.39 -24.61
N VAL A 10 -12.37 -20.10 -24.62
CA VAL A 10 -11.51 -19.02 -25.13
C VAL A 10 -10.30 -18.83 -24.22
N VAL A 11 -10.52 -18.82 -22.90
CA VAL A 11 -9.43 -18.71 -21.91
C VAL A 11 -8.49 -19.91 -22.01
N GLU A 12 -9.00 -21.13 -22.13
CA GLU A 12 -8.16 -22.32 -22.28
C GLU A 12 -7.31 -22.29 -23.55
N LYS A 13 -7.91 -21.92 -24.69
CA LYS A 13 -7.16 -21.75 -25.93
C LYS A 13 -6.06 -20.70 -25.80
N TYR A 14 -6.36 -19.57 -25.16
CA TYR A 14 -5.38 -18.51 -24.91
C TYR A 14 -4.24 -18.97 -23.99
N LEU A 15 -4.56 -19.69 -22.92
CA LEU A 15 -3.56 -20.22 -22.00
C LEU A 15 -2.66 -21.26 -22.68
N GLN A 16 -3.20 -22.12 -23.54
CA GLN A 16 -2.40 -23.06 -24.34
C GLN A 16 -1.44 -22.34 -25.31
N GLU A 17 -1.86 -21.21 -25.88
CA GLU A 17 -1.02 -20.40 -26.77
C GLU A 17 0.09 -19.65 -26.02
N LYS A 18 -0.22 -19.08 -24.84
CA LYS A 18 0.71 -18.23 -24.08
C LYS A 18 1.57 -18.98 -23.07
N ASP A 19 1.12 -20.12 -22.58
CA ASP A 19 1.85 -21.00 -21.69
C ASP A 19 1.81 -22.45 -22.21
N PRO A 20 2.58 -22.76 -23.27
CA PRO A 20 2.67 -24.12 -23.81
C PRO A 20 3.17 -25.13 -22.78
N SER A 21 3.91 -24.67 -21.77
CA SER A 21 4.44 -25.51 -20.70
C SER A 21 3.41 -25.91 -19.66
N ALA A 22 2.21 -25.30 -19.70
CA ALA A 22 1.15 -25.44 -18.71
C ALA A 22 1.62 -25.20 -17.26
N THR A 23 2.70 -24.44 -17.08
CA THR A 23 3.29 -24.18 -15.76
C THR A 23 2.34 -23.38 -14.88
N PHE A 24 1.75 -22.32 -15.43
CA PHE A 24 0.74 -21.53 -14.71
C PHE A 24 -0.47 -22.38 -14.35
N ARG A 25 -0.92 -23.24 -15.27
CA ARG A 25 -2.07 -24.11 -15.03
C ARG A 25 -1.79 -25.12 -13.92
N ARG A 26 -0.64 -25.79 -13.96
CA ARG A 26 -0.20 -26.73 -12.92
C ARG A 26 -0.16 -26.06 -11.54
N ILE A 27 0.39 -24.85 -11.46
CA ILE A 27 0.47 -24.08 -10.22
C ILE A 27 -0.94 -23.69 -9.74
N TYR A 28 -1.79 -23.22 -10.65
CA TYR A 28 -3.17 -22.86 -10.36
C TYR A 28 -3.93 -24.06 -9.80
N ASP A 29 -3.96 -25.19 -10.51
CA ASP A 29 -4.67 -26.40 -10.07
C ASP A 29 -4.10 -26.89 -8.73
N SER A 30 -2.76 -26.91 -8.58
CA SER A 30 -2.09 -27.29 -7.32
C SER A 30 -2.44 -26.37 -6.14
N PHE A 31 -2.74 -25.10 -6.38
CA PHE A 31 -3.16 -24.18 -5.33
C PHE A 31 -4.58 -24.52 -4.83
N PHE A 32 -5.52 -24.82 -5.74
CA PHE A 32 -6.89 -25.20 -5.39
C PHE A 32 -6.96 -26.59 -4.74
N ASP A 33 -6.17 -27.51 -5.24
CA ASP A 33 -6.04 -28.87 -4.70
C ASP A 33 -5.20 -28.91 -3.41
N LYS A 34 -4.58 -27.78 -3.02
CA LYS A 34 -3.66 -27.66 -1.88
C LYS A 34 -2.56 -28.72 -1.93
N SER A 35 -2.00 -28.94 -3.12
CA SER A 35 -1.02 -29.99 -3.37
C SER A 35 0.28 -29.73 -2.60
N PRO A 36 0.73 -30.68 -1.74
CA PRO A 36 1.95 -30.55 -0.96
C PRO A 36 3.22 -30.54 -1.82
N GLU A 37 3.14 -30.95 -3.09
CA GLU A 37 4.26 -30.99 -4.03
C GLU A 37 4.74 -29.57 -4.39
N ILE A 38 3.80 -28.63 -4.55
CA ILE A 38 4.11 -27.24 -4.92
C ILE A 38 3.97 -26.32 -3.70
N PHE A 39 2.97 -26.56 -2.87
CA PHE A 39 2.63 -25.72 -1.74
C PHE A 39 2.67 -26.54 -0.44
N PRO A 40 3.63 -26.27 0.47
CA PRO A 40 3.68 -26.99 1.74
C PRO A 40 2.36 -26.90 2.49
N ALA A 41 1.90 -28.01 3.08
CA ALA A 41 0.59 -28.10 3.72
C ALA A 41 0.44 -27.06 4.85
N GLU A 42 1.54 -26.74 5.54
CA GLU A 42 1.60 -25.74 6.60
C GLU A 42 1.23 -24.34 6.11
N ARG A 43 1.31 -24.07 4.81
CA ARG A 43 0.92 -22.77 4.22
C ARG A 43 -0.58 -22.61 4.06
N PHE A 44 -1.34 -23.69 4.15
CA PHE A 44 -2.81 -23.65 4.17
C PHE A 44 -3.39 -23.89 5.55
N ASP A 45 -2.54 -23.99 6.57
CA ASP A 45 -2.97 -24.06 7.95
C ASP A 45 -3.76 -22.78 8.33
N ILE A 46 -4.83 -22.97 9.08
CA ILE A 46 -5.77 -21.89 9.41
C ILE A 46 -5.09 -20.84 10.29
N GLU A 47 -4.24 -21.25 11.22
CA GLU A 47 -3.52 -20.32 12.09
C GLU A 47 -2.52 -19.51 11.27
N PHE A 48 -1.79 -20.15 10.36
CA PHE A 48 -0.87 -19.45 9.47
C PHE A 48 -1.58 -18.49 8.49
N VAL A 49 -2.64 -18.95 7.83
CA VAL A 49 -3.40 -18.13 6.86
C VAL A 49 -4.11 -16.97 7.56
N SER A 50 -4.65 -17.22 8.75
CA SER A 50 -5.26 -16.15 9.54
C SER A 50 -4.19 -15.12 9.86
N ASN A 51 -3.01 -15.52 10.36
CA ASN A 51 -1.96 -14.62 10.83
C ASN A 51 -1.06 -13.97 9.76
N SER A 52 -1.25 -14.27 8.48
CA SER A 52 -0.41 -13.78 7.38
C SER A 52 -1.20 -12.91 6.41
N ASN A 53 -0.61 -11.79 5.96
CA ASN A 53 -1.16 -11.13 4.76
C ASN A 53 -0.75 -11.91 3.50
N PRO A 54 -1.53 -11.75 2.41
CA PRO A 54 -1.24 -12.39 1.13
C PRO A 54 0.16 -12.09 0.57
N GLY A 55 0.69 -10.87 0.76
CA GLY A 55 2.02 -10.50 0.30
C GLY A 55 3.13 -11.28 1.01
N THR A 56 3.05 -11.40 2.34
CA THR A 56 3.97 -12.23 3.13
C THR A 56 3.85 -13.70 2.75
N TRP A 57 2.62 -14.19 2.55
CA TRP A 57 2.36 -15.56 2.12
C TRP A 57 3.08 -15.90 0.81
N TRP A 58 2.92 -15.07 -0.23
CA TRP A 58 3.60 -15.25 -1.51
C TRP A 58 5.13 -15.10 -1.41
N ASN A 59 5.62 -14.19 -0.58
CA ASN A 59 7.06 -14.04 -0.37
C ASN A 59 7.68 -15.27 0.34
N CYS A 60 6.95 -15.96 1.21
CA CYS A 60 7.41 -17.22 1.81
C CYS A 60 7.63 -18.30 0.75
N MET A 61 6.80 -18.34 -0.30
CA MET A 61 6.92 -19.32 -1.39
C MET A 61 8.24 -19.20 -2.16
N ARG A 62 8.88 -18.03 -2.15
CA ARG A 62 10.18 -17.80 -2.80
C ARG A 62 11.27 -18.74 -2.28
N LYS A 63 11.21 -19.11 -0.99
CA LYS A 63 12.20 -19.99 -0.36
C LYS A 63 12.09 -21.45 -0.82
N TYR A 64 10.92 -21.87 -1.30
CA TYR A 64 10.67 -23.26 -1.68
C TYR A 64 11.05 -23.54 -3.14
N GLY A 65 11.14 -22.51 -4.00
CA GLY A 65 11.56 -22.67 -5.39
C GLY A 65 10.59 -23.44 -6.30
N THR A 66 9.42 -23.81 -5.77
CA THR A 66 8.37 -24.55 -6.49
C THR A 66 7.48 -23.64 -7.35
N VAL A 67 7.42 -22.35 -7.01
CA VAL A 67 6.67 -21.33 -7.75
C VAL A 67 7.66 -20.39 -8.45
N PRO A 68 7.45 -20.06 -9.74
CA PRO A 68 8.30 -19.12 -10.48
C PRO A 68 8.43 -17.78 -9.77
N THR A 69 9.65 -17.27 -9.70
CA THR A 69 9.96 -16.01 -9.00
C THR A 69 9.20 -14.84 -9.61
N GLU A 70 9.05 -14.84 -10.93
CA GLU A 70 8.34 -13.83 -11.71
C GLU A 70 6.85 -13.77 -11.32
N LEU A 71 6.24 -14.93 -11.06
CA LEU A 71 4.86 -15.00 -10.61
C LEU A 71 4.72 -14.45 -9.18
N ILE A 72 5.64 -14.81 -8.28
CA ILE A 72 5.68 -14.27 -6.92
C ILE A 72 5.84 -12.75 -6.95
N GLU A 73 6.71 -12.22 -7.80
CA GLU A 73 6.91 -10.78 -7.95
C GLU A 73 5.68 -10.06 -8.50
N LEU A 74 5.03 -10.65 -9.50
CA LEU A 74 3.79 -10.13 -10.05
C LEU A 74 2.71 -10.04 -8.96
N LEU A 75 2.52 -11.12 -8.20
CA LEU A 75 1.53 -11.17 -7.13
C LEU A 75 1.86 -10.18 -6.01
N SER A 76 3.13 -10.12 -5.60
CA SER A 76 3.61 -9.14 -4.61
C SER A 76 3.40 -7.68 -5.06
N LYS A 77 3.49 -7.38 -6.36
CA LYS A 77 3.15 -6.06 -6.91
C LYS A 77 1.65 -5.84 -6.91
N LEU A 78 0.87 -6.84 -7.32
CA LEU A 78 -0.59 -6.78 -7.37
C LEU A 78 -1.21 -6.49 -6.00
N TYR A 79 -0.73 -7.14 -4.94
CA TYR A 79 -1.20 -6.89 -3.57
C TYR A 79 -0.79 -5.53 -3.00
N LYS A 80 0.16 -4.83 -3.63
CA LYS A 80 0.52 -3.44 -3.27
C LYS A 80 -0.34 -2.42 -4.00
N CYS A 81 -1.07 -2.82 -5.04
CA CYS A 81 -1.94 -1.91 -5.78
C CYS A 81 -3.18 -1.57 -4.94
N PRO A 82 -3.58 -0.28 -4.86
CA PRO A 82 -4.83 0.08 -4.22
C PRO A 82 -6.01 -0.58 -4.97
N PRO A 83 -7.03 -1.08 -4.25
CA PRO A 83 -8.13 -1.84 -4.85
C PRO A 83 -9.07 -1.01 -5.73
N GLY A 84 -8.92 0.32 -5.76
CA GLY A 84 -9.72 1.22 -6.59
C GLY A 84 -9.49 2.70 -6.28
N THR A 85 -10.19 3.56 -7.01
CA THR A 85 -10.09 5.03 -6.90
C THR A 85 -10.44 5.54 -5.51
N ALA A 86 -11.43 4.95 -4.83
CA ALA A 86 -11.81 5.34 -3.46
C ALA A 86 -10.66 5.18 -2.45
N ALA A 87 -9.78 4.20 -2.64
CA ALA A 87 -8.60 4.05 -1.78
C ALA A 87 -7.58 5.18 -2.04
N ILE A 88 -7.45 5.63 -3.29
CA ILE A 88 -6.62 6.77 -3.68
C ILE A 88 -7.24 8.07 -3.14
N GLU A 89 -8.56 8.23 -3.21
CA GLU A 89 -9.28 9.38 -2.63
C GLU A 89 -9.07 9.46 -1.12
N ARG A 90 -9.11 8.34 -0.38
CA ARG A 90 -8.79 8.33 1.05
C ARG A 90 -7.37 8.81 1.34
N ILE A 91 -6.41 8.47 0.48
CA ILE A 91 -5.02 8.98 0.58
C ILE A 91 -5.02 10.50 0.38
N PHE A 92 -5.76 11.03 -0.60
CA PHE A 92 -5.87 12.47 -0.81
C PHE A 92 -6.63 13.18 0.32
N SER A 93 -7.68 12.59 0.89
CA SER A 93 -8.39 13.15 2.05
C SER A 93 -7.47 13.24 3.27
N LEU A 94 -6.57 12.29 3.47
CA LEU A 94 -5.56 12.38 4.53
C LEU A 94 -4.60 13.56 4.28
N PHE A 95 -4.21 13.77 3.02
CA PHE A 95 -3.39 14.92 2.65
C PHE A 95 -4.16 16.25 2.63
N ALA A 96 -5.49 16.23 2.59
CA ALA A 96 -6.30 17.42 2.73
C ALA A 96 -6.01 18.14 4.05
N ILE A 97 -5.73 17.41 5.14
CA ILE A 97 -5.31 18.02 6.43
C ILE A 97 -4.07 18.91 6.26
N ILE A 98 -3.15 18.54 5.36
CA ILE A 98 -1.93 19.29 5.06
C ILE A 98 -2.22 20.46 4.10
N GLN A 99 -3.26 20.34 3.27
CA GLN A 99 -3.62 21.31 2.23
C GLN A 99 -4.63 22.38 2.66
N THR A 100 -5.56 22.08 3.57
CA THR A 100 -6.81 22.86 3.72
C THR A 100 -6.84 23.85 4.88
N LYS A 101 -5.84 23.92 5.77
CA LYS A 101 -5.80 25.04 6.72
C LYS A 101 -5.40 26.31 5.98
N THR A 102 -6.39 27.15 5.65
CA THR A 102 -6.31 28.40 4.88
C THR A 102 -5.23 29.38 5.34
N ARG A 103 -4.76 29.28 6.59
CA ARG A 103 -3.64 30.06 7.14
C ARG A 103 -2.23 29.53 6.83
N ASN A 104 -2.08 28.36 6.21
CA ASN A 104 -0.79 27.70 5.94
C ASN A 104 -0.76 26.97 4.58
N ARG A 105 -1.19 27.61 3.50
CA ARG A 105 -1.09 27.02 2.16
C ARG A 105 0.38 26.88 1.76
N LEU A 106 0.95 25.69 2.00
CA LEU A 106 2.33 25.38 1.64
C LEU A 106 2.48 25.41 0.12
N ALA A 107 3.60 25.98 -0.36
CA ALA A 107 4.00 25.82 -1.75
C ALA A 107 4.13 24.32 -2.08
N GLN A 108 3.75 23.92 -3.30
CA GLN A 108 3.64 22.52 -3.71
C GLN A 108 4.89 21.69 -3.40
N LYS A 109 6.09 22.24 -3.63
CA LYS A 109 7.36 21.58 -3.28
C LYS A 109 7.53 21.26 -1.78
N ARG A 110 6.97 22.08 -0.88
CA ARG A 110 7.00 21.85 0.57
C ARG A 110 5.94 20.84 0.98
N LEU A 111 4.78 20.87 0.33
CA LEU A 111 3.71 19.90 0.50
C LEU A 111 4.17 18.48 0.13
N ASP A 112 4.84 18.31 -1.01
CA ASP A 112 5.36 17.01 -1.45
C ASP A 112 6.35 16.41 -0.45
N LYS A 113 7.28 17.25 0.06
CA LYS A 113 8.24 16.84 1.10
C LYS A 113 7.53 16.46 2.40
N LEU A 114 6.53 17.22 2.82
CA LEU A 114 5.78 16.94 4.04
C LEU A 114 4.92 15.68 3.91
N ALA A 115 4.31 15.46 2.75
CA ALA A 115 3.61 14.22 2.43
C ALA A 115 4.56 13.01 2.47
N PHE A 116 5.76 13.16 1.91
CA PHE A 116 6.81 12.14 1.97
C PHE A 116 7.23 11.84 3.41
N VAL A 117 7.55 12.86 4.21
CA VAL A 117 7.95 12.70 5.62
C VAL A 117 6.82 12.07 6.44
N ASN A 118 5.58 12.52 6.29
CA ASN A 118 4.42 11.93 6.97
C ASN A 118 4.26 10.45 6.61
N ARG A 119 4.36 10.11 5.31
CA ARG A 119 4.30 8.72 4.86
C ARG A 119 5.46 7.89 5.43
N TYR A 120 6.66 8.45 5.47
CA TYR A 120 7.85 7.80 5.99
C TYR A 120 7.73 7.53 7.49
N LEU A 121 7.34 8.53 8.30
CA LEU A 121 7.13 8.39 9.74
C LEU A 121 6.07 7.32 10.05
N ARG A 122 4.94 7.33 9.34
CA ARG A 122 3.90 6.29 9.48
C ARG A 122 4.40 4.89 9.11
N SER A 123 5.30 4.79 8.13
CA SER A 123 5.91 3.50 7.79
C SER A 123 6.89 3.04 8.85
N MET A 124 7.61 3.95 9.51
CA MET A 124 8.48 3.63 10.63
C MET A 124 7.69 3.19 11.86
N GLU A 125 6.62 3.90 12.22
CA GLU A 125 5.72 3.52 13.32
C GLU A 125 5.13 2.13 13.10
N ALA A 126 4.69 1.81 11.88
CA ALA A 126 4.22 0.47 11.54
C ALA A 126 5.32 -0.60 11.67
N ASN A 127 6.56 -0.26 11.30
CA ASN A 127 7.71 -1.15 11.43
C ASN A 127 8.17 -1.32 12.89
N ASP A 128 8.09 -0.28 13.72
CA ASP A 128 8.49 -0.32 15.12
C ASP A 128 7.42 -0.99 15.99
N ALA A 129 6.13 -0.81 15.67
CA ALA A 129 5.06 -1.62 16.23
C ALA A 129 5.22 -3.11 15.89
N SER A 130 5.72 -3.43 14.68
CA SER A 130 5.99 -4.82 14.29
C SER A 130 7.19 -5.46 15.01
N LYS A 131 8.10 -4.67 15.59
CA LYS A 131 9.24 -5.16 16.38
C LYS A 131 8.90 -5.42 17.85
N MET A 132 7.80 -4.86 18.36
CA MET A 132 7.34 -5.15 19.73
C MET A 132 6.44 -6.39 19.81
N ASN A 133 5.97 -6.92 18.67
CA ASN A 133 5.19 -8.15 18.60
C ASN A 133 5.84 -9.14 17.61
N ASP A 134 6.81 -9.93 18.10
CA ASP A 134 7.34 -11.10 17.37
C ASP A 134 6.30 -12.22 17.16
N ASN A 135 5.03 -11.98 17.51
CA ASN A 135 3.86 -12.76 17.14
C ASN A 135 2.70 -11.78 16.89
N GLU A 136 2.55 -11.25 15.67
CA GLU A 136 1.25 -10.96 15.02
C GLU A 136 1.41 -10.06 13.77
N HIS A 137 0.99 -10.61 12.62
CA HIS A 137 0.09 -9.94 11.69
C HIS A 137 0.47 -8.56 11.09
N LEU A 138 1.12 -8.60 9.93
CA LEU A 138 0.87 -7.57 8.91
C LEU A 138 -0.57 -7.79 8.42
N THR A 139 -1.51 -6.97 8.90
CA THR A 139 -2.92 -6.98 8.49
C THR A 139 -3.16 -5.97 7.37
N LEU A 140 -4.17 -6.18 6.53
CA LEU A 140 -4.63 -5.18 5.55
C LEU A 140 -5.08 -3.86 6.20
N SER A 141 -5.19 -3.80 7.53
CA SER A 141 -5.35 -2.57 8.29
C SER A 141 -4.10 -1.68 8.29
N SER A 142 -2.90 -2.16 7.92
CA SER A 142 -1.75 -1.28 7.67
C SER A 142 -1.97 -0.37 6.44
N ILE A 143 -2.97 -0.68 5.60
CA ILE A 143 -3.45 0.16 4.49
C ILE A 143 -4.71 0.95 4.91
N ILE A 144 -5.34 0.61 6.05
CA ILE A 144 -6.41 1.41 6.64
C ILE A 144 -5.76 2.40 7.61
N ILE A 145 -5.57 3.62 7.12
CA ILE A 145 -5.28 4.80 7.93
C ILE A 145 -6.34 4.86 9.05
N PRO A 146 -5.98 4.71 10.35
CA PRO A 146 -6.94 4.96 11.40
C PRO A 146 -7.32 6.43 11.34
N THR A 147 -8.63 6.68 11.30
CA THR A 147 -9.21 8.01 11.42
C THR A 147 -8.77 8.59 12.76
N VAL A 148 -7.89 9.59 12.74
CA VAL A 148 -7.52 10.30 13.97
C VAL A 148 -8.76 11.08 14.40
N GLN A 149 -9.40 10.64 15.48
CA GLN A 149 -10.27 11.49 16.29
C GLN A 149 -9.32 12.45 17.03
N VAL A 150 -9.26 13.71 16.59
CA VAL A 150 -8.52 14.73 17.34
C VAL A 150 -9.52 15.35 18.31
N GLU A 151 -9.34 15.08 19.61
CA GLU A 151 -9.98 15.84 20.69
C GLU A 151 -9.63 17.33 20.52
N GLU A 152 -10.66 18.15 20.69
CA GLU A 152 -10.69 19.60 20.54
C GLU A 152 -9.60 20.24 21.44
N VAL A 153 -8.48 20.65 20.83
CA VAL A 153 -7.45 21.40 21.55
C VAL A 153 -7.90 22.86 21.61
N ALA A 154 -8.24 23.29 22.83
CA ALA A 154 -8.70 24.63 23.16
C ALA A 154 -7.80 25.73 22.57
N GLU A 155 -8.45 26.78 22.09
CA GLU A 155 -7.84 28.02 21.59
C GLU A 155 -6.86 28.58 22.62
N PHE A 156 -5.60 28.72 22.19
CA PHE A 156 -4.63 29.58 22.85
C PHE A 156 -4.35 30.75 21.88
N GLU A 157 -5.22 31.76 21.93
CA GLU A 157 -4.87 33.09 21.45
C GLU A 157 -4.00 33.73 22.54
N GLU A 158 -2.70 33.91 22.28
CA GLU A 158 -1.94 34.96 22.93
C GLU A 158 -0.87 35.51 21.99
N LEU A 159 -1.19 36.70 21.46
CA LEU A 159 -0.33 37.86 21.24
C LEU A 159 1.02 37.64 20.53
N TYR A 160 1.00 37.77 19.20
CA TYR A 160 2.23 38.14 18.47
C TYR A 160 2.20 39.65 18.23
N ASP A 161 3.05 40.36 18.97
CA ASP A 161 3.32 41.79 18.82
C ASP A 161 3.94 42.02 17.44
N GLY A 162 3.34 42.93 16.67
CA GLY A 162 3.82 43.31 15.36
C GLY A 162 5.09 44.14 15.49
N GLU A 163 6.23 43.54 15.14
CA GLU A 163 7.41 44.32 14.78
C GLU A 163 7.72 44.15 13.29
N ASP A 164 7.95 45.30 12.68
CA ASP A 164 7.96 45.65 11.27
C ASP A 164 8.78 44.75 10.35
N MET A 165 8.16 44.37 9.24
CA MET A 165 8.83 43.84 8.06
C MET A 165 9.39 45.04 7.25
N PRO A 166 10.71 45.15 7.00
CA PRO A 166 11.23 46.23 6.18
C PRO A 166 10.81 46.03 4.71
N GLU A 167 10.16 47.04 4.15
CA GLU A 167 9.87 47.16 2.71
C GLU A 167 11.19 47.19 1.93
N SER A 168 11.32 46.32 0.93
CA SER A 168 12.44 46.35 -0.02
C SER A 168 12.08 47.27 -1.17
N ASP A 169 12.74 48.42 -1.24
CA ASP A 169 12.72 49.33 -2.39
C ASP A 169 13.47 48.70 -3.57
N ASP A 170 12.74 48.35 -4.63
CA ASP A 170 13.31 48.02 -5.94
C ASP A 170 13.59 49.31 -6.72
N GLU A 171 14.83 49.80 -6.65
CA GLU A 171 15.35 50.82 -7.58
C GLU A 171 15.52 50.22 -8.99
N ILE A 172 14.76 50.76 -9.93
CA ILE A 172 14.89 50.54 -11.38
C ILE A 172 16.09 51.36 -11.87
N LEU A 173 17.19 50.70 -12.28
CA LEU A 173 18.25 51.31 -13.06
C LEU A 173 18.10 50.92 -14.54
N SER A 174 17.80 51.93 -15.36
CA SER A 174 17.90 51.90 -16.81
C SER A 174 19.26 52.41 -17.26
N ASP A 175 19.93 51.66 -18.13
CA ASP A 175 20.84 52.16 -19.18
C ASP A 175 20.59 51.34 -20.46
#